data_AF-A0A6B2G245-F1
#
_entry.id   AF-A0A6B2G245-F1
#
_cell.length_a   1.000
_cell.length_b   1.000
_cell.length_c   1.000
_cell.angle_alpha   90.00
_cell.angle_beta   90.00
_cell.angle_gamma   90.00
#
_symmetry.space_group_name_H-M   'P 1'
#
loop_
_entity.id
_entity.type
_entity.pdbx_description
1 polymer ?
#
loop_
_entity_poly.entity_id
_entity_poly.type
_entity_poly.pdbx_seq_one_letter_code
_entity_poly.pdbx_strand_id
1 'polypeptide(L)'
;MPRAASYSHYLDLINLTKNFASWEKINTDHMMDSLSRVHHLAFAPSSHGDFHLLAIATNTLRLFKIFPKSTLKDQPESILEIFNYKDHIVDVDHICWNISGTVIYSISTDGSLSSHRQTTTGDWNCLFISKPNPQINKILWQSENEAKHTYLEGLKFNYIPLSMW
;
A
#
# COMPACT_ATOMS: atom_id res chain seq x y z
N MET A 1 15.35 -4.62 0.18
CA MET A 1 13.91 -4.38 0.08
C MET A 1 13.62 -3.00 0.64
N PRO A 2 12.85 -2.14 -0.06
CA PRO A 2 12.50 -0.82 0.45
C PRO A 2 11.60 -0.95 1.69
N ARG A 3 11.78 -0.04 2.64
CA ARG A 3 10.93 0.10 3.83
C ARG A 3 10.26 1.48 3.79
N ALA A 4 9.04 1.56 4.27
CA ALA A 4 8.27 2.80 4.34
C ALA A 4 7.74 2.97 5.77
N ALA A 5 7.77 4.20 6.24
CA ALA A 5 7.15 4.61 7.49
C ALA A 5 6.40 5.94 7.26
N SER A 6 5.30 6.15 7.97
CA SER A 6 4.53 7.39 7.88
C SER A 6 4.30 8.00 9.25
N TYR A 7 4.48 9.33 9.35
CA TYR A 7 4.19 10.12 10.55
C TYR A 7 3.32 11.32 10.20
N SER A 8 2.07 11.30 10.65
CA SER A 8 1.03 12.35 10.58
C SER A 8 0.74 12.97 9.21
N HIS A 9 1.74 13.49 8.49
CA HIS A 9 1.64 14.10 7.15
C HIS A 9 2.87 13.82 6.27
N TYR A 10 3.88 13.14 6.78
CA TYR A 10 5.13 12.83 6.07
C TYR A 10 5.25 11.33 5.85
N LEU A 11 5.62 10.97 4.62
CA LEU A 11 5.95 9.61 4.23
C LEU A 11 7.46 9.54 4.03
N ASP A 12 8.15 8.70 4.80
CA ASP A 12 9.56 8.44 4.59
C ASP A 12 9.72 7.04 3.98
N LEU A 13 10.24 7.03 2.75
CA LEU A 13 10.70 5.81 2.09
C LEU A 13 12.21 5.72 2.24
N ILE A 14 12.69 4.56 2.66
CA ILE A 14 14.12 4.27 2.79
C ILE A 14 14.49 3.04 1.98
N ASN A 15 15.65 3.12 1.33
CA ASN A 15 16.26 2.02 0.59
C ASN A 15 17.52 1.56 1.30
N LEU A 16 17.76 0.25 1.33
CA LEU A 16 19.00 -0.31 1.86
C LEU A 16 20.05 -0.24 0.77
N THR A 17 21.20 0.36 1.08
CA THR A 17 22.29 0.49 0.11
C THR A 17 22.81 -0.87 -0.34
N LYS A 18 23.44 -0.91 -1.52
CA LYS A 18 23.88 -2.15 -2.16
C LYS A 18 24.88 -2.96 -1.34
N ASN A 19 25.65 -2.29 -0.49
CA ASN A 19 26.59 -2.92 0.44
C ASN A 19 25.94 -3.33 1.77
N PHE A 20 24.61 -3.16 1.90
CA PHE A 20 23.83 -3.43 3.11
C PHE A 20 24.33 -2.67 4.35
N ALA A 21 25.12 -1.60 4.16
CA ALA A 21 25.80 -0.91 5.24
C ALA A 21 25.07 0.34 5.73
N SER A 22 24.13 0.87 4.92
CA SER A 22 23.44 2.13 5.23
C SER A 22 22.05 2.20 4.60
N TRP A 23 21.23 3.12 5.11
CA TRP A 23 19.92 3.42 4.55
C TRP A 23 19.97 4.76 3.84
N GLU A 24 19.45 4.82 2.63
CA GLU A 24 19.28 6.05 1.85
C GLU A 24 17.81 6.43 1.82
N LYS A 25 17.51 7.72 2.07
CA LYS A 25 16.16 8.25 2.01
C LYS A 25 15.78 8.52 0.56
N ILE A 26 14.62 8.01 0.16
CA ILE A 26 13.99 8.31 -1.13
C ILE A 26 13.22 9.62 -0.99
N ASN A 27 13.31 10.51 -1.98
CA ASN A 27 12.50 11.73 -1.99
C ASN A 27 11.03 11.38 -2.29
N THR A 28 10.15 11.71 -1.36
CA THR A 28 8.71 11.40 -1.38
C THR A 28 7.83 12.64 -1.36
N ASP A 29 8.40 13.84 -1.49
CA ASP A 29 7.69 15.12 -1.30
C ASP A 29 6.49 15.26 -2.25
N HIS A 30 6.58 14.68 -3.44
CA HIS A 30 5.52 14.71 -4.45
C HIS A 30 4.41 13.67 -4.25
N MET A 31 4.58 12.73 -3.31
CA MET A 31 3.62 11.64 -3.08
C MET A 31 2.47 12.03 -2.16
N MET A 32 2.65 13.09 -1.38
CA MET A 32 1.71 13.47 -0.33
C MET A 32 1.10 14.83 -0.62
N ASP A 33 -0.21 14.93 -0.45
CA ASP A 33 -0.87 16.23 -0.38
C ASP A 33 -0.65 16.78 1.04
N SER A 34 -0.30 18.06 1.17
CA SER A 34 0.07 18.68 2.46
C SER A 34 -1.01 18.60 3.54
N LEU A 35 -2.24 18.30 3.16
CA LEU A 35 -3.40 18.23 4.05
C LEU A 35 -3.80 16.80 4.43
N SER A 36 -3.31 15.79 3.72
CA SER A 36 -3.78 14.41 3.87
C SER A 36 -2.87 13.61 4.79
N ARG A 37 -3.45 13.00 5.83
CA ARG A 37 -2.75 12.05 6.70
C ARG A 37 -2.64 10.69 6.03
N VAL A 38 -1.51 10.01 6.24
CA VAL A 38 -1.38 8.58 5.91
C VAL A 38 -1.96 7.75 7.05
N HIS A 39 -2.92 6.89 6.72
CA HIS A 39 -3.53 5.93 7.66
C HIS A 39 -2.82 4.57 7.58
N HIS A 40 -2.57 4.09 6.36
CA HIS A 40 -1.94 2.80 6.13
C HIS A 40 -1.17 2.79 4.80
N LEU A 41 -0.16 1.93 4.72
CA LEU A 41 0.66 1.76 3.52
C LEU A 41 1.06 0.30 3.36
N ALA A 42 1.18 -0.18 2.13
CA ALA A 42 1.57 -1.56 1.86
C ALA A 42 2.25 -1.72 0.51
N PHE A 43 3.40 -2.39 0.50
CA PHE A 43 4.03 -2.83 -0.75
C PHE A 43 3.32 -4.08 -1.29
N ALA A 44 3.17 -4.15 -2.61
CA ALA A 44 2.72 -5.36 -3.27
C ALA A 44 3.75 -6.49 -3.04
N PRO A 45 3.32 -7.73 -2.82
CA PRO A 45 4.21 -8.86 -2.52
C PRO A 45 5.15 -9.22 -3.67
N SER A 46 4.78 -8.92 -4.92
CA SER A 46 5.58 -9.23 -6.11
C SER A 46 6.34 -7.99 -6.63
N SER A 47 7.64 -8.14 -6.84
CA SER A 47 8.43 -7.21 -7.66
C SER A 47 7.99 -7.36 -9.12
N HIS A 48 7.55 -6.28 -9.74
CA HIS A 48 7.07 -6.28 -11.13
C HIS A 48 8.25 -6.17 -12.12
N GLY A 49 9.32 -6.94 -11.86
CA GLY A 49 10.60 -6.84 -12.54
C GLY A 49 11.38 -5.60 -12.13
N ASP A 50 11.00 -4.46 -12.70
CA ASP A 50 11.81 -3.23 -12.67
C ASP A 50 11.30 -2.16 -11.69
N PHE A 51 10.16 -2.44 -11.03
CA PHE A 51 9.58 -1.52 -10.05
C PHE A 51 8.93 -2.26 -8.89
N HIS A 52 8.85 -1.55 -7.76
CA HIS A 52 8.00 -1.89 -6.65
C HIS A 52 6.68 -1.16 -6.76
N LEU A 53 5.59 -1.83 -6.40
CA LEU A 53 4.28 -1.22 -6.34
C LEU A 53 3.94 -0.94 -4.88
N LEU A 54 3.61 0.31 -4.57
CA LEU A 54 3.25 0.76 -3.24
C LEU A 54 1.82 1.31 -3.26
N ALA A 55 1.00 0.86 -2.32
CA ALA A 55 -0.30 1.44 -2.04
C ALA A 55 -0.24 2.30 -0.78
N ILE A 56 -0.96 3.43 -0.81
CA ILE A 56 -1.09 4.36 0.30
C ILE A 56 -2.56 4.68 0.53
N ALA A 57 -2.99 4.55 1.78
CA ALA A 57 -4.30 4.92 2.27
C ALA A 57 -4.23 6.29 2.96
N THR A 58 -4.95 7.25 2.39
CA THR A 58 -5.20 8.58 2.98
C THR A 58 -6.72 8.83 2.99
N ASN A 59 -7.16 10.05 2.76
CA ASN A 59 -8.51 10.34 2.26
C ASN A 59 -8.85 9.66 0.92
N THR A 60 -7.86 9.10 0.22
CA THR A 60 -8.00 8.41 -1.07
C THR A 60 -7.13 7.15 -1.09
N LEU A 61 -7.39 6.24 -2.03
CA LEU A 61 -6.49 5.12 -2.29
C LEU A 61 -5.55 5.47 -3.44
N ARG A 62 -4.26 5.59 -3.17
CA ARG A 62 -3.23 5.93 -4.18
C ARG A 62 -2.27 4.77 -4.41
N LEU A 63 -1.88 4.53 -5.66
CA LEU A 63 -0.87 3.55 -6.04
C LEU A 63 0.29 4.20 -6.76
N PHE A 64 1.51 3.80 -6.40
CA PHE A 64 2.75 4.32 -6.94
C PHE A 64 3.65 3.19 -7.43
N LYS A 65 4.25 3.40 -8.61
CA LYS A 65 5.42 2.63 -9.04
C LYS A 65 6.67 3.33 -8.54
N ILE A 66 7.55 2.57 -7.91
CA ILE A 66 8.84 3.03 -7.42
C ILE A 66 9.92 2.28 -8.21
N PHE A 67 10.66 3.01 -9.04
CA PHE A 67 11.77 2.47 -9.81
C PHE A 67 13.06 2.67 -9.02
N PRO A 68 13.72 1.57 -8.59
CA PRO A 68 14.96 1.66 -7.83
C PRO A 68 16.10 2.22 -8.68
N LYS A 69 17.08 2.86 -8.03
CA LYS A 69 18.24 3.46 -8.72
C LYS A 69 19.02 2.39 -9.48
N SER A 70 19.00 2.46 -10.82
CA SER A 70 19.79 1.54 -11.65
C SER A 70 21.28 1.76 -11.40
N THR A 71 22.02 0.69 -11.11
CA THR A 71 23.50 0.66 -11.06
C THR A 71 24.15 1.16 -12.35
N LEU A 72 23.50 0.99 -13.50
CA LEU A 72 24.13 1.11 -14.80
C LEU A 72 23.94 2.48 -15.46
N LYS A 73 22.97 3.27 -15.01
CA LYS A 73 22.55 4.49 -15.74
C LYS A 73 22.66 5.78 -14.93
N ASP A 74 23.07 5.71 -13.66
CA ASP A 74 23.12 6.85 -12.73
C ASP A 74 21.86 7.74 -12.72
N GLN A 75 20.73 7.16 -13.16
CA GLN A 75 19.45 7.84 -13.19
C GLN A 75 18.90 7.93 -11.76
N PRO A 76 18.29 9.06 -11.37
CA PRO A 76 17.67 9.19 -10.06
C PRO A 76 16.54 8.16 -9.90
N GLU A 77 16.27 7.78 -8.65
CA GLU A 77 15.06 7.02 -8.31
C GLU A 77 13.83 7.80 -8.78
N SER A 78 12.89 7.11 -9.42
CA SER A 78 11.67 7.73 -9.94
C SER A 78 10.44 7.10 -9.31
N ILE A 79 9.50 7.96 -8.93
CA ILE A 79 8.21 7.58 -8.36
C ILE A 79 7.13 8.08 -9.30
N LEU A 80 6.22 7.19 -9.68
CA LEU A 80 5.12 7.50 -10.58
C LEU A 80 3.79 7.09 -9.93
N GLU A 81 2.88 8.05 -9.75
CA GLU A 81 1.49 7.73 -9.41
C GLU A 81 0.80 7.10 -10.61
N ILE A 82 0.21 5.92 -10.43
CA ILE A 82 -0.47 5.18 -11.49
C ILE A 82 -1.97 5.01 -11.25
N PHE A 83 -2.44 5.29 -10.03
CA PHE A 83 -3.83 5.17 -9.67
C PHE A 83 -4.16 6.04 -8.47
N ASN A 84 -5.34 6.66 -8.49
CA ASN A 84 -5.85 7.50 -7.42
C ASN A 84 -7.37 7.41 -7.40
N TYR A 85 -7.89 6.60 -6.49
CA TYR A 85 -9.32 6.42 -6.32
C TYR A 85 -9.85 7.37 -5.24
N LYS A 86 -10.64 8.34 -5.70
CA LYS A 86 -11.14 9.47 -4.90
C LYS A 86 -12.61 9.36 -4.52
N ASP A 87 -13.32 8.34 -5.00
CA ASP A 87 -14.77 8.21 -4.78
C ASP A 87 -15.12 7.59 -3.42
N HIS A 88 -14.13 7.45 -2.53
CA HIS A 88 -14.38 7.12 -1.14
C HIS A 88 -15.17 8.27 -0.47
N ILE A 89 -16.30 7.93 0.16
CA ILE A 89 -17.13 8.91 0.89
C ILE A 89 -16.41 9.36 2.18
N VAL A 90 -15.63 8.46 2.78
CA VAL A 90 -14.84 8.70 3.99
C VAL A 90 -13.43 8.14 3.82
N ASP A 91 -12.50 8.61 4.64
CA ASP A 91 -11.09 8.22 4.59
C ASP A 91 -10.86 6.70 4.58
N VAL A 92 -9.79 6.30 3.91
CA VAL A 92 -9.35 4.91 3.83
C VAL A 92 -8.43 4.62 5.01
N ASP A 93 -8.84 3.68 5.85
CA ASP A 93 -8.11 3.36 7.09
C ASP A 93 -7.10 2.23 6.86
N HIS A 94 -7.50 1.18 6.14
CA HIS A 94 -6.65 0.01 5.91
C HIS A 94 -6.62 -0.40 4.44
N ILE A 95 -5.52 -1.02 4.04
CA ILE A 95 -5.33 -1.57 2.70
C ILE A 95 -4.61 -2.91 2.76
N CYS A 96 -4.92 -3.80 1.81
CA CYS A 96 -4.18 -5.05 1.66
C CYS A 96 -4.11 -5.51 0.22
N TRP A 97 -2.97 -6.10 -0.14
CA TRP A 97 -2.75 -6.74 -1.42
C TRP A 97 -3.19 -8.19 -1.41
N ASN A 98 -3.72 -8.67 -2.54
CA ASN A 98 -3.76 -10.10 -2.78
C ASN A 98 -2.34 -10.67 -2.95
N ILE A 99 -2.21 -12.00 -2.88
CA ILE A 99 -0.90 -12.66 -2.94
C ILE A 99 -0.13 -12.41 -4.24
N SER A 100 -0.82 -12.14 -5.35
CA SER A 100 -0.19 -11.84 -6.64
C SER A 100 0.14 -10.37 -6.85
N GLY A 101 -0.23 -9.47 -5.93
CA GLY A 101 0.00 -8.03 -6.06
C GLY A 101 -0.79 -7.34 -7.19
N THR A 102 -1.82 -8.00 -7.74
CA THR A 102 -2.63 -7.50 -8.87
C THR A 102 -4.01 -7.02 -8.45
N VAL A 103 -4.40 -7.25 -7.20
CA VAL A 103 -5.65 -6.76 -6.61
C VAL A 103 -5.32 -6.10 -5.28
N ILE A 104 -5.86 -4.91 -5.07
CA ILE A 104 -5.81 -4.19 -3.80
C ILE A 104 -7.22 -4.11 -3.21
N TYR A 105 -7.31 -4.34 -1.91
CA TYR A 105 -8.50 -4.13 -1.10
C TYR A 105 -8.26 -2.90 -0.22
N SER A 106 -9.25 -2.02 -0.13
CA SER A 106 -9.24 -0.88 0.79
C SER A 106 -10.48 -0.90 1.67
N ILE A 107 -10.30 -0.54 2.93
CA ILE A 107 -11.37 -0.46 3.92
C ILE A 107 -11.39 0.95 4.48
N SER A 108 -12.54 1.57 4.39
CA SER A 108 -12.81 2.92 4.87
C SER A 108 -13.21 2.92 6.34
N THR A 109 -13.10 4.07 7.01
CA THR A 109 -13.42 4.25 8.44
C THR A 109 -14.86 3.86 8.80
N ASP A 110 -15.80 3.98 7.86
CA ASP A 110 -17.20 3.55 8.01
C ASP A 110 -17.40 2.03 7.80
N GLY A 111 -16.33 1.30 7.49
CA GLY A 111 -16.32 -0.12 7.17
C GLY A 111 -16.76 -0.43 5.74
N SER A 112 -16.80 0.55 4.83
CA SER A 112 -16.98 0.29 3.40
C SER A 112 -15.73 -0.38 2.82
N LEU A 113 -15.90 -1.46 2.08
CA LEU A 113 -14.84 -2.19 1.39
C LEU A 113 -14.88 -1.83 -0.10
N SER A 114 -13.73 -1.54 -0.70
CA SER A 114 -13.60 -1.56 -2.16
C SER A 114 -12.43 -2.42 -2.60
N SER A 115 -12.51 -2.92 -3.83
CA SER A 115 -11.44 -3.71 -4.45
C SER A 115 -11.15 -3.22 -5.85
N HIS A 116 -9.87 -3.13 -6.16
CA HIS A 116 -9.37 -2.64 -7.43
C HIS A 116 -8.37 -3.63 -8.01
N ARG A 117 -8.47 -3.89 -9.31
CA ARG A 117 -7.61 -4.85 -10.00
C ARG A 117 -6.88 -4.20 -11.16
N GLN A 118 -5.62 -4.60 -11.30
CA GLN A 118 -4.81 -4.28 -12.46
C GLN A 118 -5.27 -5.05 -13.70
N THR A 119 -5.45 -4.35 -14.80
CA THR A 119 -5.70 -4.93 -16.13
C THR A 119 -4.41 -5.42 -16.76
N THR A 120 -4.52 -6.15 -17.87
CA THR A 120 -3.36 -6.56 -18.68
C THR A 120 -2.61 -5.37 -19.29
N THR A 121 -3.28 -4.24 -19.49
CA THR A 121 -2.67 -2.98 -19.97
C THR A 121 -1.99 -2.19 -18.85
N GLY A 122 -2.18 -2.58 -17.59
CA GLY A 122 -1.58 -1.95 -16.41
C GLY A 122 -2.47 -0.90 -15.73
N ASP A 123 -3.66 -0.64 -16.27
CA ASP A 123 -4.67 0.25 -15.68
C ASP A 123 -5.34 -0.41 -14.46
N TRP A 124 -5.96 0.39 -13.61
CA TRP A 124 -6.62 -0.11 -12.40
C TRP A 124 -8.12 0.16 -12.47
N ASN A 125 -8.90 -0.92 -12.37
CA ASN A 125 -10.35 -0.85 -12.42
C ASN A 125 -10.96 -1.24 -11.07
N CYS A 126 -12.02 -0.54 -10.68
CA CYS A 126 -12.86 -0.94 -9.56
C CYS A 126 -13.63 -2.21 -9.91
N LEU A 127 -13.54 -3.23 -9.05
CA LEU A 127 -14.27 -4.49 -9.21
C LEU A 127 -15.51 -4.53 -8.34
N PHE A 128 -15.43 -3.97 -7.14
CA PHE A 128 -16.46 -4.10 -6.13
C PHE A 128 -16.35 -2.97 -5.12
N ILE A 129 -17.50 -2.48 -4.67
CA ILE A 129 -17.67 -1.54 -3.56
C ILE A 129 -18.83 -2.05 -2.70
N SER A 130 -18.61 -2.18 -1.40
CA SER A 130 -19.64 -2.53 -0.44
C SER A 130 -20.33 -1.28 0.11
N LYS A 131 -21.51 -1.50 0.68
CA LYS A 131 -22.10 -0.52 1.59
C LYS A 131 -21.29 -0.47 2.90
N PRO A 132 -21.39 0.62 3.67
CA PRO A 132 -20.74 0.74 4.98
C PRO A 132 -21.17 -0.39 5.92
N ASN A 133 -20.19 -1.03 6.56
CA ASN A 133 -20.43 -2.03 7.60
C ASN A 133 -19.43 -1.85 8.75
N PRO A 134 -19.81 -1.11 9.81
CA PRO A 134 -18.91 -0.81 10.94
C PRO A 134 -18.36 -2.03 11.69
N GLN A 135 -18.95 -3.22 11.51
CA GLN A 135 -18.44 -4.44 12.15
C GLN A 135 -17.16 -4.95 11.47
N ILE A 136 -16.90 -4.58 10.21
CA ILE A 136 -15.72 -5.04 9.45
C ILE A 136 -14.43 -4.57 10.13
N ASN A 137 -14.39 -3.33 10.62
CA ASN A 137 -13.20 -2.82 11.29
C ASN A 137 -12.84 -3.67 12.51
N LYS A 138 -13.83 -4.10 13.31
CA LYS A 138 -13.58 -4.96 14.48
C LYS A 138 -12.92 -6.29 14.11
N ILE A 139 -13.25 -6.85 12.96
CA ILE A 139 -12.69 -8.12 12.47
C ILE A 139 -11.22 -7.93 12.04
N LEU A 140 -10.89 -6.81 11.40
CA LEU A 140 -9.51 -6.48 11.06
C LEU A 140 -8.65 -6.32 12.32
N TRP A 141 -9.13 -5.54 13.29
CA TRP A 141 -8.45 -5.35 14.58
C TRP A 141 -8.26 -6.68 15.33
N GLN A 142 -9.23 -7.59 15.28
CA GLN A 142 -9.06 -8.95 15.83
C GLN A 142 -8.01 -9.74 15.04
N SER A 143 -8.03 -9.70 13.72
CA SER A 143 -7.04 -10.40 12.89
C SER A 143 -5.61 -9.87 13.03
N GLU A 144 -5.41 -8.56 13.24
CA GLU A 144 -4.10 -7.96 13.51
C GLU A 144 -3.56 -8.38 14.87
N ASN A 145 -4.43 -8.52 15.88
CA ASN A 145 -4.07 -9.02 17.21
C ASN A 145 -3.89 -10.55 17.25
N GLU A 146 -4.57 -11.28 16.36
CA GLU A 146 -4.58 -12.75 16.27
C GLU A 146 -3.75 -13.28 15.09
N ALA A 147 -2.86 -12.47 14.50
CA ALA A 147 -2.01 -12.84 13.35
C ALA A 147 -0.90 -13.87 13.69
N LYS A 148 -1.25 -14.94 14.41
CA LYS A 148 -0.59 -16.25 14.45
C LYS A 148 -1.46 -17.33 13.79
N HIS A 149 -2.06 -17.04 12.64
CA HIS A 149 -2.93 -17.91 11.83
C HIS A 149 -4.43 -17.82 12.16
N THR A 150 -5.19 -17.07 11.37
CA THR A 150 -6.61 -17.39 11.14
C THR A 150 -7.01 -17.14 9.69
N TYR A 151 -7.68 -18.15 9.13
CA TYR A 151 -8.25 -18.19 7.79
C TYR A 151 -9.64 -17.57 7.82
N LEU A 152 -9.96 -16.67 6.87
CA LEU A 152 -11.34 -16.34 6.52
C LEU A 152 -11.59 -16.82 5.09
N GLU A 153 -12.76 -17.43 4.90
CA GLU A 153 -13.23 -18.12 3.70
C GLU A 153 -12.71 -17.55 2.37
N GLY A 154 -11.62 -18.13 1.86
CA GLY A 154 -11.10 -17.89 0.52
C GLY A 154 -10.22 -16.64 0.31
N LEU A 155 -10.04 -15.76 1.29
CA LEU A 155 -9.17 -14.58 1.18
C LEU A 155 -8.04 -14.65 2.21
N LYS A 156 -6.87 -15.12 1.76
CA LYS A 156 -5.66 -15.15 2.57
C LYS A 156 -5.02 -13.75 2.57
N PHE A 157 -5.25 -13.00 3.65
CA PHE A 157 -4.51 -11.77 3.93
C PHE A 157 -3.15 -12.16 4.51
N ASN A 158 -2.06 -11.97 3.74
CA ASN A 158 -0.72 -12.10 4.29
C ASN A 158 -0.37 -10.78 4.98
N TYR A 159 -0.77 -10.64 6.24
CA TYR A 159 -0.26 -9.59 7.12
C TYR A 159 1.12 -10.04 7.64
N ILE A 160 2.16 -9.26 7.37
CA ILE A 160 3.47 -9.43 8.03
C ILE A 160 3.55 -8.34 9.10
N PRO A 161 3.36 -8.66 10.39
CA PRO A 161 3.43 -7.67 11.45
C PRO A 161 4.83 -7.06 11.52
N LEU A 162 4.89 -5.75 11.68
CA LEU A 162 6.13 -4.98 11.91
C LEU A 162 6.85 -5.36 13.21
N SER A 163 6.27 -6.21 14.07
CA SER A 163 6.84 -6.66 15.34
C SER A 163 7.70 -7.94 15.25
N MET A 164 7.97 -8.46 14.06
CA MET A 164 8.86 -9.62 13.87
C MET A 164 10.05 -9.36 12.94
N TRP A 165 10.65 -8.16 12.92
CA TRP A 165 12.00 -7.95 12.35
C TRP A 165 12.75 -6.78 12.98
#